data_AF-A0A7W1JBT1-F1
#
_entry.id   AF-A0A7W1JBT1-F1
#
_cell.length_a   1.000
_cell.length_b   1.000
_cell.length_c   1.000
_cell.angle_alpha   90.00
_cell.angle_beta   90.00
_cell.angle_gamma   90.00
#
_symmetry.space_group_name_H-M   'P 1'
#
loop_
_entity.id
_entity.type
_entity.pdbx_description
1 polymer ?
#
loop_
_entity_poly.entity_id
_entity_poly.type
_entity_poly.pdbx_seq_one_letter_code
_entity_poly.pdbx_strand_id
1 'polypeptide(L)'
;NLKANEGFLKLQDQLEGTENRLSIERMRYNDAVKAVNTYIRTPMGGFANMLAHVQPHRYFETSENAREAPKVSFGNAPAGPAPREASGP
;
A
#
# COMPACT_ATOMS: atom_id res chain seq x y z
N ASN A 1 -18.10 -22.50 3.52
CA ASN A 1 -17.01 -22.04 4.42
C ASN A 1 -15.60 -22.23 3.85
N LEU A 2 -15.27 -23.29 3.09
CA LEU A 2 -13.92 -23.45 2.51
C LEU A 2 -13.61 -22.48 1.34
N LYS A 3 -14.56 -22.26 0.41
CA LYS A 3 -14.39 -21.30 -0.70
C LYS A 3 -14.12 -19.85 -0.26
N ALA A 4 -14.70 -19.44 0.88
CA ALA A 4 -14.47 -18.11 1.43
C ALA A 4 -13.04 -17.96 1.98
N ASN A 5 -12.46 -19.04 2.53
CA ASN A 5 -11.09 -19.06 3.03
C ASN A 5 -10.07 -18.98 1.88
N GLU A 6 -10.27 -19.76 0.81
CA GLU A 6 -9.41 -19.70 -0.38
C GLU A 6 -9.46 -18.33 -1.08
N GLY A 7 -10.64 -17.72 -1.16
CA GLY A 7 -10.80 -16.37 -1.72
C GLY A 7 -10.10 -15.30 -0.87
N PHE A 8 -10.14 -15.43 0.46
CA PHE A 8 -9.46 -14.52 1.37
C PHE A 8 -7.94 -14.62 1.27
N LEU A 9 -7.39 -15.83 1.25
CA LEU A 9 -5.95 -16.06 1.10
C LEU A 9 -5.43 -15.49 -0.22
N LYS A 10 -6.14 -15.71 -1.32
CA LYS A 10 -5.77 -15.14 -2.63
C LYS A 10 -5.77 -13.60 -2.62
N LEU A 11 -6.74 -12.99 -1.95
CA LEU A 11 -6.79 -11.53 -1.79
C LEU A 11 -5.62 -11.03 -0.93
N GLN A 12 -5.26 -11.75 0.13
CA GLN A 12 -4.11 -11.42 0.96
C GLN A 12 -2.80 -11.45 0.15
N ASP A 13 -2.58 -12.50 -0.63
CA ASP A 13 -1.39 -12.62 -1.50
C ASP A 13 -1.31 -11.48 -2.53
N GLN A 14 -2.46 -11.09 -3.11
CA GLN A 14 -2.53 -9.97 -4.05
C GLN A 14 -2.24 -8.62 -3.39
N LEU A 15 -2.73 -8.41 -2.17
CA LEU A 15 -2.46 -7.20 -1.40
C LEU A 15 -0.98 -7.10 -1.03
N GLU A 16 -0.38 -8.20 -0.57
CA GLU A 16 1.05 -8.25 -0.28
C GLU A 16 1.89 -7.95 -1.53
N GLY A 17 1.55 -8.56 -2.68
CA GLY A 17 2.21 -8.29 -3.95
C GLY A 17 2.08 -6.82 -4.38
N THR A 18 0.93 -6.20 -4.11
CA THR A 18 0.70 -4.78 -4.42
C THR A 18 1.50 -3.87 -3.48
N GLU A 19 1.54 -4.17 -2.19
CA GLU A 19 2.29 -3.39 -1.20
C GLU A 19 3.80 -3.46 -1.46
N ASN A 20 4.31 -4.64 -1.79
CA ASN A 20 5.72 -4.79 -2.16
C ASN A 20 6.06 -3.96 -3.40
N ARG A 21 5.19 -3.96 -4.42
CA ARG A 21 5.37 -3.11 -5.61
C ARG A 21 5.32 -1.62 -5.25
N LEU A 22 4.36 -1.20 -4.44
CA LEU A 22 4.24 0.19 -3.98
C LEU A 22 5.49 0.65 -3.24
N SER A 23 6.06 -0.21 -2.38
CA SER A 23 7.31 0.06 -1.67
C SER A 23 8.47 0.29 -2.63
N ILE A 24 8.62 -0.58 -3.64
CA ILE A 24 9.67 -0.44 -4.67
C ILE A 24 9.51 0.86 -5.47
N GLU A 25 8.30 1.18 -5.91
CA GLU A 25 8.06 2.41 -6.69
C GLU A 25 8.31 3.67 -5.86
N ARG A 26 7.96 3.64 -4.56
CA ARG A 26 8.30 4.74 -3.65
C ARG A 26 9.81 4.94 -3.53
N MET A 27 10.58 3.87 -3.38
CA MET A 27 12.05 3.97 -3.35
C MET A 27 12.58 4.57 -4.65
N ARG A 28 12.14 4.06 -5.81
CA ARG A 28 12.55 4.57 -7.12
C ARG A 28 12.24 6.05 -7.31
N TYR A 29 11.04 6.48 -6.90
CA TYR A 29 10.65 7.89 -6.93
C TYR A 29 11.57 8.73 -6.03
N ASN A 30 11.78 8.30 -4.79
CA ASN A 30 12.61 9.04 -3.85
C ASN A 30 14.08 9.12 -4.29
N ASP A 31 14.61 8.08 -4.92
CA ASP A 31 15.96 8.09 -5.50
C ASP A 31 16.08 9.07 -6.65
N ALA A 32 15.08 9.13 -7.54
CA ALA A 32 15.03 10.11 -8.63
C ALA A 32 14.96 11.55 -8.07
N VAL A 33 14.08 11.79 -7.09
CA VAL A 33 13.97 13.08 -6.40
C VAL A 33 15.29 13.45 -5.71
N LYS A 34 15.96 12.49 -5.06
CA LYS A 34 17.25 12.71 -4.42
C LYS A 34 18.31 13.13 -5.44
N ALA A 35 18.38 12.48 -6.60
CA ALA A 35 19.32 12.82 -7.67
C ALA A 35 19.11 14.27 -8.15
N VAL A 36 17.86 14.65 -8.44
CA VAL A 36 17.49 16.01 -8.85
C VAL A 36 17.85 17.03 -7.76
N ASN A 37 17.41 16.79 -6.53
CA ASN A 37 17.65 17.71 -5.41
C ASN A 37 19.14 17.87 -5.10
N THR A 38 19.92 16.80 -5.26
CA THR A 38 21.38 16.85 -5.07
C THR A 38 22.03 17.66 -6.18
N TYR A 39 21.60 17.47 -7.43
CA TYR A 39 22.11 18.23 -8.56
C TYR A 39 21.81 19.72 -8.46
N ILE A 40 20.57 20.10 -8.10
CA ILE A 40 20.16 21.51 -7.89
C ILE A 40 21.06 22.22 -6.86
N ARG A 41 21.54 21.50 -5.84
CA ARG A 41 22.41 22.06 -4.79
C ARG A 41 23.84 22.34 -5.24
N THR A 42 24.26 21.84 -6.41
CA THR A 42 25.58 22.14 -6.96
C THR A 42 25.61 23.53 -7.62
N PRO A 43 26.77 24.22 -7.70
CA PRO A 43 26.84 25.54 -8.33
C PRO A 43 26.38 25.55 -9.80
N MET A 44 26.83 24.55 -10.58
CA MET A 44 26.41 24.39 -11.98
C MET A 44 24.93 24.03 -12.11
N GLY A 45 24.44 23.11 -11.26
CA GLY A 45 23.04 22.71 -11.27
C GLY A 45 22.10 23.84 -10.83
N GLY A 46 22.44 24.61 -9.79
CA GLY A 46 21.65 25.74 -9.33
C GLY A 46 21.48 26.81 -10.42
N PHE A 47 22.57 27.14 -11.13
CA PHE A 47 22.51 28.06 -12.26
C PHE A 47 21.65 27.53 -13.42
N ALA A 48 21.84 26.27 -13.81
CA ALA A 48 21.04 25.64 -14.87
C ALA A 48 19.54 25.60 -14.52
N ASN A 49 19.20 25.28 -13.28
CA ASN A 49 17.82 25.22 -12.82
C ASN A 49 17.17 26.60 -12.67
N MET A 50 17.95 27.64 -12.32
CA MET A 50 17.46 29.02 -12.32
C MET A 50 17.05 29.47 -13.73
N LEU A 51 17.82 29.09 -14.76
CA LEU A 51 17.47 29.37 -16.16
C LEU A 51 16.30 28.50 -16.67
N ALA A 52 16.22 27.25 -16.22
CA ALA A 52 15.17 26.31 -16.63
C ALA A 52 13.89 26.37 -15.77
N HIS A 53 13.83 27.25 -14.76
CA HIS A 53 12.74 27.36 -13.79
C HIS A 53 12.37 26.04 -13.08
N VAL A 54 13.37 25.20 -12.81
CA VAL A 54 13.18 23.90 -12.14
C VAL A 54 13.40 24.05 -10.63
N GLN A 55 12.48 23.48 -9.84
CA GLN A 55 12.52 23.53 -8.37
C GLN A 55 12.81 22.16 -7.74
N PRO A 56 13.32 22.12 -6.50
CA PRO A 56 13.45 20.88 -5.74
C PRO A 56 12.10 20.17 -5.60
N HIS A 57 12.12 18.85 -5.72
CA HIS A 57 10.94 18.02 -5.57
C HIS A 57 10.84 17.47 -4.14
N ARG A 58 9.62 17.26 -3.65
CA ARG A 58 9.38 16.64 -2.34
C ARG A 58 9.53 15.13 -2.46
N TYR A 59 10.03 14.50 -1.40
CA TYR A 59 10.02 13.05 -1.28
C TYR A 59 8.59 12.55 -1.10
N PHE A 60 8.34 11.33 -1.55
CA PHE A 60 7.12 10.60 -1.25
C PHE A 60 7.25 9.97 0.13
N GLU A 61 6.48 10.50 1.08
CA GLU A 61 6.42 10.03 2.46
C GLU A 61 5.14 9.20 2.66
N THR A 62 5.24 8.12 3.45
CA THR A 62 4.05 7.39 3.88
C THR A 62 3.42 8.13 5.05
N SER A 63 2.13 8.47 4.95
CA SER A 63 1.38 8.90 6.13
C SER A 63 1.26 7.73 7.11
N GLU A 64 1.29 7.97 8.42
CA GLU A 64 1.12 6.93 9.45
C GLU A 64 -0.11 6.04 9.18
N ASN A 65 -1.22 6.63 8.74
CA ASN A 65 -2.47 5.93 8.41
C ASN A 65 -2.39 5.00 7.19
N ALA A 66 -1.40 5.17 6.31
CA ALA A 66 -1.23 4.33 5.13
C ALA A 66 -0.55 2.99 5.45
N ARG A 67 -0.14 2.78 6.71
CA ARG A 67 0.43 1.51 7.19
C ARG A 67 -0.64 0.53 7.68
N GLU A 68 -1.88 0.97 7.83
CA GLU A 68 -2.97 0.09 8.26
C GLU A 68 -3.48 -0.74 7.08
N ALA A 69 -3.42 -2.07 7.22
CA ALA A 69 -3.97 -2.98 6.23
C ALA A 69 -5.50 -2.79 6.14
N PRO A 70 -6.08 -2.80 4.91
CA PRO A 70 -7.51 -2.61 4.73
C PRO A 70 -8.30 -3.76 5.38
N LYS A 71 -9.32 -3.41 6.18
CA LYS A 71 -10.25 -4.38 6.77
C LYS A 71 -11.24 -4.84 5.71
N VAL A 72 -11.10 -6.09 5.25
CA VAL A 72 -12.01 -6.68 4.26
C VAL A 72 -13.13 -7.44 4.98
N SER A 73 -14.39 -7.10 4.69
CA SER A 73 -15.57 -7.80 5.20
C SER A 73 -16.28 -8.51 4.04
N PHE A 74 -16.45 -9.83 4.15
CA PHE A 74 -17.23 -10.64 3.22
C PHE A 74 -18.54 -11.01 3.92
N GLY A 75 -19.63 -10.30 3.62
CA GLY A 75 -20.88 -10.42 4.37
C GLY A 75 -21.48 -11.85 4.43
N ASN A 76 -22.07 -12.15 5.61
CA ASN A 76 -23.07 -13.19 5.92
C ASN A 76 -22.72 -14.66 5.63
N ALA A 77 -22.16 -15.36 6.63
CA ALA A 77 -22.34 -16.81 6.73
C ALA A 77 -23.75 -17.08 7.29
N PRO A 78 -24.60 -17.90 6.63
CA PRO A 78 -25.91 -18.24 7.19
C PRO A 78 -25.72 -18.95 8.53
N ALA A 79 -26.48 -18.51 9.54
CA ALA A 79 -26.53 -19.14 10.85
C ALA A 79 -26.73 -20.64 10.69
N GLY A 80 -25.78 -21.43 11.21
CA GLY A 80 -25.92 -22.87 11.28
C GLY A 80 -27.23 -23.23 11.98
N PRO A 81 -27.91 -24.33 11.59
CA PRO A 81 -29.18 -24.70 12.17
C PRO A 81 -29.03 -24.84 13.69
N ALA A 82 -29.93 -24.18 14.43
CA ALA A 82 -29.97 -24.22 15.88
C ALA A 82 -29.97 -25.69 16.37
N PRO A 83 -29.29 -26.00 17.49
CA PRO A 83 -29.32 -27.34 18.05
C PRO A 83 -30.78 -27.69 18.34
N ARG A 84 -31.29 -28.78 17.74
CA ARG A 84 -32.57 -29.34 18.18
C ARG A 84 -32.35 -29.78 19.62
N GLU A 85 -33.01 -29.09 20.54
CA GLU A 85 -33.14 -29.52 21.93
C GLU A 85 -33.62 -30.98 21.90
N ALA A 86 -32.72 -31.88 22.25
CA ALA A 86 -33.05 -33.26 22.52
C ALA A 86 -33.77 -33.28 23.86
N SER A 87 -35.08 -33.02 23.83
CA SER A 87 -35.97 -33.42 24.90
C SER A 87 -36.06 -34.95 24.88
N GLY A 88 -35.41 -35.58 25.84
CA GLY A 88 -35.75 -36.93 26.27
C GLY A 88 -35.74 -36.97 27.81
N PRO A 89 -36.12 -38.10 28.42
CA PRO A 89 -36.89 -39.23 27.88
C PRO A 89 -38.41 -39.03 27.92
#